data_AF-A0A497A0M3-F1
#
_entry.id   AF-A0A497A0M3-F1
#
_cell.length_a   1.000
_cell.length_b   1.000
_cell.length_c   1.000
_cell.angle_alpha   90.00
_cell.angle_beta   90.00
_cell.angle_gamma   90.00
#
_symmetry.space_group_name_H-M   'P 1'
#
loop_
_entity.id
_entity.type
_entity.pdbx_description
1 polymer ?
#
loop_
_entity_poly.entity_id
_entity_poly.type
_entity_poly.pdbx_seq_one_letter_code
_entity_poly.pdbx_strand_id
1 'polypeptide(L)'
;MADLSIWQDQKAREAFIAKAKEVFERIKGELEGQESAAIVAIEPESGDYFVGRTLGQADRAAFEKYPDQWVYFVRLDNPEAAIPLPTW
;
A
#
# COMPACT_ATOMS: atom_id res chain seq x y z
N MET A 1 6.34 15.41 -6.56
CA MET A 1 7.63 14.75 -6.23
C MET A 1 7.49 14.12 -4.85
N ALA A 2 7.42 12.79 -4.78
CA ALA A 2 7.30 12.06 -3.53
C ALA A 2 8.50 12.31 -2.61
N ASP A 3 8.24 12.39 -1.30
CA ASP A 3 9.27 12.61 -0.28
C ASP A 3 10.34 11.50 -0.32
N LEU A 4 11.62 11.84 -0.48
CA LEU A 4 12.68 10.84 -0.63
C LEU A 4 13.12 10.22 0.71
N SER A 5 12.58 10.68 1.84
CA SER A 5 13.05 10.28 3.17
C SER A 5 12.82 8.79 3.44
N ILE A 6 11.80 8.18 2.83
CA ILE A 6 11.56 6.73 2.89
C ILE A 6 12.69 5.91 2.24
N TRP A 7 13.40 6.45 1.24
CA TRP A 7 14.57 5.77 0.65
C TRP A 7 15.85 5.96 1.45
N GLN A 8 16.00 7.12 2.10
CA GLN A 8 17.25 7.53 2.73
C GLN A 8 17.34 7.11 4.20
N ASP A 9 16.20 7.03 4.89
CA ASP A 9 16.14 6.76 6.32
C ASP A 9 15.46 5.42 6.61
N GLN A 10 16.25 4.47 7.11
CA GLN A 10 15.79 3.13 7.45
C GLN A 10 14.65 3.17 8.48
N LYS A 11 14.73 4.04 9.49
CA LYS A 11 13.70 4.14 10.54
C LYS A 11 12.41 4.70 9.99
N ALA A 12 12.49 5.71 9.11
CA ALA A 12 11.31 6.25 8.44
C ALA A 12 10.60 5.18 7.60
N ARG A 13 11.37 4.36 6.87
CA ARG A 13 10.82 3.24 6.10
C ARG A 13 10.19 2.16 6.98
N GLU A 14 10.85 1.78 8.07
CA GLU A 14 10.32 0.78 9.01
C GLU A 14 9.02 1.27 9.67
N ALA A 15 8.97 2.54 10.10
CA ALA A 15 7.78 3.13 10.68
C ALA A 15 6.61 3.20 9.67
N PHE A 16 6.90 3.55 8.41
CA PHE A 16 5.92 3.54 7.33
C PHE A 16 5.34 2.15 7.11
N ILE A 17 6.20 1.13 6.99
CA ILE A 17 5.79 -0.27 6.80
C ILE A 17 4.98 -0.76 8.00
N ALA A 18 5.37 -0.43 9.23
CA ALA A 18 4.65 -0.82 10.43
C ALA A 18 3.21 -0.28 10.44
N LYS A 19 3.03 1.02 10.16
CA LYS A 19 1.70 1.64 10.04
C LYS A 19 0.87 0.99 8.94
N ALA A 20 1.46 0.77 7.76
CA ALA A 20 0.75 0.14 6.64
C ALA A 20 0.32 -1.30 6.97
N LYS A 21 1.16 -2.06 7.67
CA LYS A 21 0.82 -3.40 8.15
C LYS A 21 -0.32 -3.39 9.15
N GLU A 22 -0.36 -2.42 10.07
CA GLU A 22 -1.51 -2.28 10.98
C GLU A 22 -2.81 -2.03 10.22
N VAL A 23 -2.80 -1.19 9.19
CA VAL A 23 -3.98 -0.97 8.35
C VAL A 23 -4.36 -2.24 7.60
N PHE A 24 -3.38 -2.92 6.99
CA PHE A 24 -3.59 -4.18 6.28
C PHE A 24 -4.24 -5.25 7.18
N GLU A 25 -3.74 -5.41 8.41
CA GLU A 25 -4.28 -6.37 9.38
C GLU A 25 -5.73 -6.10 9.78
N ARG A 26 -6.16 -4.83 9.75
CA ARG A 26 -7.56 -4.45 10.01
C ARG A 26 -8.46 -4.79 8.82
N ILE A 27 -8.01 -4.50 7.60
CA ILE A 27 -8.82 -4.66 6.39
C ILE A 27 -8.78 -6.08 5.81
N LYS A 28 -7.78 -6.91 6.15
CA LYS A 28 -7.64 -8.25 5.57
C LYS A 28 -8.89 -9.11 5.74
N GLY A 29 -9.60 -8.96 6.88
CA GLY A 29 -10.84 -9.68 7.16
C GLY A 29 -12.00 -9.23 6.26
N GLU A 30 -12.03 -7.96 5.89
CA GLU A 30 -13.03 -7.40 4.96
C GLU A 30 -12.78 -7.82 3.51
N LEU A 31 -11.53 -8.21 3.21
CA LEU A 31 -11.08 -8.64 1.88
C LEU A 31 -11.07 -10.17 1.72
N GLU A 32 -11.47 -10.93 2.76
CA GLU A 32 -11.64 -12.37 2.70
C GLU A 32 -12.65 -12.74 1.58
N GLY A 33 -12.25 -13.65 0.68
CA GLY A 33 -13.03 -14.03 -0.50
C GLY A 33 -12.74 -13.24 -1.78
N GLN A 34 -11.93 -12.16 -1.73
CA GLN A 34 -11.39 -11.47 -2.91
C GLN A 34 -9.97 -11.94 -3.29
N GLU A 35 -9.58 -13.11 -2.76
CA GLU A 35 -8.21 -13.63 -2.74
C GLU A 35 -7.61 -13.93 -4.12
N SER A 36 -8.43 -13.99 -5.17
CA SER A 36 -7.98 -14.27 -6.53
C SER A 36 -7.32 -13.03 -7.17
N ALA A 37 -6.05 -12.82 -6.82
CA ALA A 37 -5.13 -11.84 -7.41
C ALA A 37 -5.44 -10.36 -7.14
N ALA A 38 -5.97 -10.03 -5.96
CA ALA A 38 -6.11 -8.65 -5.53
C ALA A 38 -4.83 -8.11 -4.88
N ILE A 39 -4.41 -6.93 -5.35
CA ILE A 39 -3.37 -6.09 -4.80
C ILE A 39 -4.04 -4.92 -4.11
N VAL A 40 -3.57 -4.60 -2.91
CA VAL A 40 -4.04 -3.49 -2.11
C VAL A 40 -2.93 -2.43 -2.06
N ALA A 41 -3.25 -1.21 -2.45
CA ALA A 41 -2.44 -0.03 -2.20
C ALA A 41 -2.96 0.65 -0.93
N ILE A 42 -2.10 0.86 0.06
CA ILE A 42 -2.48 1.41 1.37
C ILE A 42 -1.72 2.71 1.58
N GLU A 43 -2.44 3.79 1.88
CA GLU A 43 -1.83 5.03 2.36
C GLU A 43 -1.84 5.00 3.90
N PRO A 44 -0.68 4.82 4.56
CA PRO A 44 -0.63 4.50 5.98
C PRO A 44 -0.92 5.67 6.93
N GLU A 45 -0.89 6.92 6.47
CA GLU A 45 -1.20 8.08 7.33
C GLU A 45 -2.70 8.29 7.48
N SER A 46 -3.46 8.18 6.38
CA SER A 46 -4.92 8.26 6.36
C SER A 46 -5.60 6.94 6.71
N GLY A 47 -4.95 5.80 6.40
CA GLY A 47 -5.56 4.48 6.48
C GLY A 47 -6.46 4.15 5.29
N ASP A 48 -6.48 4.98 4.25
CA ASP A 48 -7.16 4.65 3.00
C ASP A 48 -6.49 3.47 2.30
N TYR A 49 -7.30 2.68 1.63
CA TYR A 49 -6.83 1.55 0.85
C TYR A 49 -7.59 1.43 -0.47
N PHE A 50 -6.90 0.90 -1.48
CA PHE A 50 -7.41 0.75 -2.83
C PHE A 50 -7.10 -0.65 -3.33
N VAL A 51 -8.12 -1.35 -3.81
CA VAL A 51 -7.99 -2.74 -4.27
C VAL A 51 -8.03 -2.78 -5.79
N GLY A 52 -7.08 -3.47 -6.40
CA GLY A 52 -7.02 -3.69 -7.84
C GLY A 52 -6.61 -5.13 -8.16
N ARG A 53 -6.98 -5.63 -9.35
CA ARG A 53 -6.53 -6.96 -9.81
C ARG A 53 -5.06 -6.99 -10.25
N THR A 54 -4.49 -5.80 -10.43
CA THR A 54 -3.10 -5.60 -10.80
C THR A 54 -2.55 -4.42 -10.02
N LEU A 55 -1.22 -4.37 -9.92
CA LEU A 55 -0.52 -3.29 -9.23
C LEU A 55 -0.89 -1.93 -9.85
N GLY A 56 -0.93 -1.82 -11.18
CA GLY A 56 -1.34 -0.59 -11.87
C GLY A 56 -2.80 -0.19 -11.68
N GLN A 57 -3.71 -1.13 -11.39
CA GLN A 57 -5.10 -0.77 -11.06
C GLN A 57 -5.23 -0.20 -9.65
N ALA A 58 -4.56 -0.82 -8.67
CA ALA A 58 -4.53 -0.32 -7.31
C ALA A 58 -3.80 1.04 -7.24
N ASP A 59 -2.72 1.17 -7.99
CA ASP A 59 -1.94 2.40 -8.12
C ASP A 59 -2.75 3.53 -8.76
N ARG A 60 -3.43 3.28 -9.89
CA ARG A 60 -4.31 4.27 -10.52
C ARG A 60 -5.31 4.86 -9.52
N ALA A 61 -5.99 3.99 -8.77
CA ALA A 61 -6.99 4.40 -7.79
C ALA A 61 -6.36 5.19 -6.63
N ALA A 62 -5.17 4.80 -6.18
CA ALA A 62 -4.42 5.54 -5.18
C ALA A 62 -3.96 6.91 -5.71
N PHE A 63 -3.41 6.97 -6.93
CA PHE A 63 -2.94 8.19 -7.59
C PHE A 63 -4.04 9.24 -7.78
N GLU A 64 -5.27 8.80 -8.10
CA GLU A 64 -6.42 9.71 -8.24
C GLU A 64 -6.71 10.51 -6.96
N LYS A 65 -6.42 9.94 -5.78
CA LYS A 65 -6.61 10.60 -4.48
C LYS A 65 -5.31 11.17 -3.89
N TYR A 66 -4.20 10.50 -4.14
CA TYR A 66 -2.89 10.73 -3.53
C TYR A 66 -1.79 10.77 -4.60
N PRO A 67 -1.76 11.79 -5.47
CA PRO A 67 -0.75 11.88 -6.52
C PRO A 67 0.65 12.11 -5.95
N ASP A 68 1.66 11.46 -6.54
CA ASP A 68 3.06 11.47 -6.07
C ASP A 68 3.24 11.07 -4.59
N GLN A 69 2.33 10.30 -4.00
CA GLN A 69 2.40 9.95 -2.58
C GLN A 69 2.88 8.52 -2.37
N TRP A 70 3.59 8.30 -1.27
CA TRP A 70 4.01 6.96 -0.87
C TRP A 70 2.85 6.12 -0.37
N VAL A 71 2.71 4.95 -0.99
CA VAL A 71 1.74 3.93 -0.58
C VAL A 71 2.44 2.58 -0.42
N TYR A 72 1.82 1.72 0.36
CA TYR A 72 2.27 0.36 0.60
C TYR A 72 1.44 -0.61 -0.24
N PHE A 73 2.08 -1.24 -1.21
CA PHE A 73 1.47 -2.25 -2.04
C PHE A 73 1.64 -3.62 -1.41
N VAL A 74 0.55 -4.36 -1.25
CA VAL A 74 0.54 -5.71 -0.69
C VAL A 74 -0.39 -6.60 -1.49
N ARG A 75 0.05 -7.83 -1.74
CA ARG A 75 -0.78 -8.89 -2.35
C ARG A 75 -1.51 -9.65 -1.26
N LEU A 76 -2.82 -9.88 -1.43
CA LEU A 76 -3.57 -10.69 -0.47
C LEU A 76 -3.06 -12.13 -0.42
N ASP A 77 -2.64 -12.69 -1.56
CA ASP A 77 -2.11 -14.06 -1.65
C ASP A 77 -0.64 -14.19 -1.22
N ASN A 78 0.10 -13.08 -1.16
CA ASN A 78 1.50 -13.08 -0.73
C ASN A 78 1.88 -11.76 -0.02
N PRO A 79 1.50 -11.59 1.26
CA PRO A 79 1.76 -10.37 2.01
C PRO A 79 3.25 -10.07 2.23
N GLU A 80 4.13 -11.08 2.14
CA GLU A 80 5.58 -10.92 2.32
C GLU A 80 6.24 -10.21 1.12
N ALA A 81 5.62 -10.25 -0.06
CA ALA A 81 6.10 -9.56 -1.25
C ALA A 81 5.72 -8.06 -1.29
N ALA A 82 5.31 -7.50 -0.16
CA ALA A 82 4.86 -6.11 -0.10
C ALA A 82 5.99 -5.11 -0.31
N ILE A 83 5.67 -4.01 -0.99
CA ILE A 83 6.63 -2.99 -1.38
C ILE A 83 6.05 -1.58 -1.15
N PRO A 84 6.77 -0.68 -0.48
CA PRO A 84 6.45 0.74 -0.52
C PRO A 84 6.89 1.31 -1.87
N LEU A 85 6.00 2.01 -2.57
CA LEU A 85 6.29 2.77 -3.79
C LEU A 85 5.50 4.08 -3.79
N PRO A 86 6.04 5.18 -4.33
CA PRO A 86 5.23 6.34 -4.64
C PRO A 86 4.22 5.98 -5.73
N THR A 87 3.06 6.61 -5.77
CA THR A 87 2.10 6.46 -6.89
C THR A 87 2.63 7.11 -8.18
N TRP A 88 2.26 6.60 -9.37
CA TRP A 88 2.76 7.14 -10.67
C TRP A 88 1.71 7.25 -11.79
#